data_AF-A0A0U3ASQ3-F1
#
_entry.id   AF-A0A0U3ASQ3-F1
#
_cell.length_a   1.000
_cell.length_b   1.000
_cell.length_c   1.000
_cell.angle_alpha   90.00
_cell.angle_beta   90.00
_cell.angle_gamma   90.00
#
_symmetry.space_group_name_H-M   'P 1'
#
loop_
_entity.id
_entity.type
_entity.pdbx_description
1 polymer ?
#
loop_
_entity_poly.entity_id
_entity_poly.type
_entity_poly.pdbx_seq_one_letter_code
_entity_poly.pdbx_strand_id
1 'polypeptide(L)'
;VLWAGSKDILEGNRHVNTVYHKNLIREGALRSFPFLLKLRQRRYDISINVHTLGRVHYRYVARFIGARIRVSHEYSGSNRALDRWLVNRMVPEDYGVHSVENNNRLLPLLDARPLLERHEFEIFLGDGERQWAEQFIATHAPAPRARLGIHVGSGGTKNLKLKRWPFGHYRDLLLRLRESHPELAILLFGGPEEQAEHAQLVAELKNPLLLVPLTKNLRQAAALMRHCNAFLSVDTT
;
A
#
# COMPACT_ATOMS: atom_id res chain seq x y z
N VAL A 1 2.43 7.29 10.03
CA VAL A 1 1.39 6.45 9.39
C VAL A 1 1.11 5.25 10.30
N LEU A 2 -0.07 4.63 10.22
CA LEU A 2 -0.45 3.50 11.09
C LEU A 2 0.26 2.20 10.65
N TRP A 3 0.28 1.95 9.34
CA TRP A 3 0.67 0.68 8.75
C TRP A 3 2.16 0.63 8.44
N ALA A 4 2.86 -0.36 9.01
CA ALA A 4 4.27 -0.58 8.76
C ALA A 4 4.57 -0.86 7.28
N GLY A 5 3.67 -1.53 6.56
CA GLY A 5 3.81 -1.82 5.14
C GLY A 5 3.99 -0.58 4.25
N SER A 6 3.53 0.60 4.70
CA SER A 6 3.78 1.87 4.00
C SER A 6 5.26 2.26 3.94
N LYS A 7 6.06 1.83 4.93
CA LYS A 7 7.53 1.96 4.88
C LYS A 7 8.12 0.98 3.89
N ASP A 8 7.71 -0.28 3.97
CA ASP A 8 8.28 -1.39 3.20
C ASP A 8 8.23 -1.12 1.68
N ILE A 9 7.13 -0.56 1.18
CA ILE A 9 6.99 -0.26 -0.26
C ILE A 9 7.89 0.88 -0.74
N LEU A 10 8.37 1.74 0.16
CA LEU A 10 9.29 2.84 -0.15
C LEU A 10 10.76 2.44 -0.04
N GLU A 11 11.06 1.31 0.62
CA GLU A 11 12.43 0.82 0.75
C GLU A 11 13.02 0.47 -0.63
N GLY A 12 14.30 0.77 -0.84
CA GLY A 12 14.99 0.52 -2.12
C GLY A 12 14.54 1.42 -3.28
N ASN A 13 13.58 2.33 -3.09
CA ASN A 13 13.14 3.23 -4.15
C ASN A 13 14.24 4.23 -4.52
N ARG A 14 14.71 4.19 -5.77
CA ARG A 14 15.79 5.05 -6.29
C ARG A 14 15.45 6.55 -6.28
N HIS A 15 14.18 6.90 -6.18
CA HIS A 15 13.69 8.28 -6.13
C HIS A 15 13.52 8.79 -4.68
N VAL A 16 13.84 7.97 -3.67
CA VAL A 16 13.67 8.30 -2.25
C VAL A 16 15.00 8.18 -1.52
N ASN A 17 15.49 9.28 -0.93
CA ASN A 17 16.74 9.27 -0.18
C ASN A 17 16.61 8.68 1.22
N THR A 18 15.51 8.97 1.93
CA THR A 18 15.34 8.53 3.32
C THR A 18 13.86 8.34 3.63
N VAL A 19 13.53 7.18 4.21
CA VAL A 19 12.18 6.85 4.66
C VAL A 19 12.08 7.01 6.17
N TYR A 20 11.18 7.88 6.63
CA TYR A 20 10.85 8.03 8.03
C TYR A 20 9.47 7.44 8.32
N HIS A 21 9.38 6.52 9.28
CA HIS A 21 8.12 5.95 9.71
C HIS A 21 7.90 6.18 11.20
N LYS A 22 6.76 6.79 11.55
CA LYS A 22 6.32 6.96 12.93
C LYS A 22 4.81 7.00 13.05
N ASN A 23 4.27 6.38 14.08
CA ASN A 23 2.83 6.37 14.35
C ASN A 23 2.47 7.47 15.36
N LEU A 24 2.38 8.70 14.85
CA LEU A 24 2.14 9.91 15.66
C LEU A 24 0.81 9.87 16.44
N ILE A 25 -0.20 9.15 15.93
CA ILE A 25 -1.51 9.02 16.59
C ILE A 25 -1.39 8.10 17.80
N ARG A 26 -0.77 6.93 17.63
CA ARG A 26 -0.60 5.96 18.71
C ARG A 26 0.39 6.44 19.78
N GLU A 27 1.46 7.10 19.36
CA GLU A 27 2.51 7.55 20.29
C GLU A 27 2.17 8.86 21.02
N GLY A 28 1.26 9.67 20.45
CA GLY A 28 0.89 10.97 20.98
C GLY A 28 1.92 12.08 20.69
N ALA A 29 1.51 13.34 20.90
CA ALA A 29 2.29 14.51 20.54
C ALA A 29 3.63 14.63 21.30
N LEU A 30 3.62 14.43 22.62
CA LEU A 30 4.81 14.59 23.48
C LEU A 30 5.94 13.63 23.09
N ARG A 31 5.63 12.34 22.93
CA ARG A 31 6.61 11.31 22.51
C ARG A 31 7.03 11.46 21.05
N SER A 32 6.28 12.23 20.27
CA SER A 32 6.60 12.53 18.88
C SER A 32 7.44 13.77 18.69
N PHE A 33 7.50 14.65 19.68
CA PHE A 33 8.22 15.92 19.59
C PHE A 33 9.71 15.77 19.23
N PRO A 34 10.51 14.87 19.86
CA PRO A 34 11.92 14.72 19.49
C PRO A 34 12.12 14.27 18.05
N PHE A 35 11.21 13.43 17.54
CA PHE A 35 11.24 12.99 16.15
C PHE A 35 10.95 14.13 15.19
N LEU A 36 9.90 14.92 15.46
CA LEU A 36 9.57 16.07 14.64
C LEU A 36 10.66 17.15 14.70
N LEU A 37 11.32 17.34 15.84
CA LEU A 37 12.44 18.26 15.98
C LEU A 37 13.63 17.84 15.11
N LYS A 38 13.96 16.54 15.06
CA LYS A 38 14.98 16.00 14.14
C LYS A 38 14.63 16.30 12.68
N LEU A 39 13.36 16.17 12.29
CA LEU A 39 12.92 16.51 10.93
C LEU A 39 13.01 18.01 10.64
N ARG A 40 12.64 18.85 11.61
CA ARG A 40 12.77 20.32 11.50
C ARG A 40 14.23 20.75 11.31
N GLN A 41 15.16 20.11 12.01
CA GLN A 41 16.60 20.38 11.88
C GLN A 41 17.16 20.06 10.49
N ARG A 42 16.46 19.22 9.68
CA ARG A 42 16.84 18.96 8.29
C ARG A 42 16.63 20.15 7.35
N ARG A 43 15.83 21.15 7.76
CA ARG A 43 15.58 22.38 7.00
C ARG A 43 15.12 22.12 5.55
N TYR A 44 14.12 21.24 5.37
CA TYR A 44 13.51 21.02 4.07
C TYR A 44 12.93 22.32 3.50
N ASP A 45 13.12 22.57 2.20
CA ASP A 45 12.54 23.74 1.53
C ASP A 45 11.05 23.56 1.23
N ILE A 46 10.65 22.34 0.91
CA ILE A 46 9.30 21.97 0.47
C ILE A 46 8.79 20.80 1.32
N SER A 47 7.53 20.87 1.74
CA SER A 47 6.78 19.77 2.35
C SER A 47 5.49 19.56 1.56
N ILE A 48 5.19 18.31 1.21
CA ILE A 48 4.04 17.95 0.37
C ILE A 48 3.17 16.95 1.13
N ASN A 49 1.91 17.31 1.38
CA ASN A 49 0.89 16.39 1.86
C ASN A 49 0.05 15.91 0.66
N VAL A 50 0.27 14.66 0.25
CA VAL A 50 -0.41 14.02 -0.88
C VAL A 50 -1.85 13.60 -0.54
N HIS A 51 -2.69 13.41 -1.56
CA HIS A 51 -4.01 12.78 -1.47
C HIS A 51 -3.85 11.27 -1.16
N THR A 52 -4.60 10.67 -0.23
CA THR A 52 -5.78 11.14 0.53
C THR A 52 -5.47 11.58 1.98
N LEU A 53 -4.44 12.40 2.22
CA LEU A 53 -4.06 12.88 3.58
C LEU A 53 -4.97 14.02 4.12
N GLY A 54 -6.29 13.83 4.13
CA GLY A 54 -7.27 14.85 4.54
C GLY A 54 -7.32 15.19 6.03
N ARG A 55 -6.68 14.40 6.90
CA ARG A 55 -6.66 14.67 8.36
C ARG A 55 -5.76 15.87 8.67
N VAL A 56 -6.28 16.83 9.43
CA VAL A 56 -5.55 18.05 9.83
C VAL A 56 -4.18 17.78 10.50
N HIS A 57 -4.02 16.63 11.17
CA HIS A 57 -2.78 16.19 11.80
C HIS A 57 -1.58 16.20 10.82
N TYR A 58 -1.78 15.85 9.55
CA TYR A 58 -0.70 15.88 8.55
C TYR A 58 -0.24 17.32 8.26
N ARG A 59 -1.15 18.30 8.31
CA ARG A 59 -0.81 19.73 8.14
C ARG A 59 -0.12 20.30 9.36
N TYR A 60 -0.49 19.88 10.57
CA TYR A 60 0.26 20.21 11.79
C TYR A 60 1.71 19.73 11.72
N VAL A 61 1.93 18.49 11.25
CA VAL A 61 3.27 17.95 11.03
C VAL A 61 4.05 18.79 10.01
N ALA A 62 3.47 19.10 8.86
CA ALA A 62 4.10 19.94 7.84
C ALA A 62 4.48 21.33 8.40
N ARG A 63 3.58 21.97 9.16
CA ARG A 63 3.83 23.26 9.82
C ARG A 63 4.97 23.19 10.83
N PHE A 64 5.03 22.10 11.60
CA PHE A 64 6.08 21.90 12.61
C PHE A 64 7.45 21.66 11.98
N ILE A 65 7.52 20.77 10.97
CA ILE A 65 8.75 20.55 10.18
C ILE A 65 9.25 21.89 9.62
N GLY A 66 8.33 22.78 9.25
CA GLY A 66 8.63 24.19 9.06
C GLY A 66 9.29 24.50 7.72
N ALA A 67 9.03 23.68 6.69
CA ALA A 67 9.46 23.95 5.34
C ALA A 67 8.90 25.30 4.83
N ARG A 68 9.65 26.00 3.98
CA ARG A 68 9.24 27.32 3.44
C ARG A 68 7.96 27.20 2.63
N ILE A 69 7.89 26.20 1.76
CA ILE A 69 6.72 25.87 0.96
C ILE A 69 6.06 24.62 1.55
N ARG A 70 4.77 24.70 1.83
CA ARG A 70 3.98 23.59 2.40
C ARG A 70 2.72 23.44 1.56
N VAL A 71 2.67 22.36 0.80
CA VAL A 71 1.63 22.09 -0.20
C VAL A 71 0.70 20.99 0.30
N SER A 72 -0.59 21.14 0.05
CA SER A 72 -1.62 20.16 0.41
C SER A 72 -2.86 20.35 -0.46
N HIS A 73 -3.72 19.32 -0.54
CA HIS A 73 -5.08 19.52 -1.03
C HIS A 73 -5.95 20.30 -0.03
N GLU A 74 -6.89 21.09 -0.57
CA GLU A 74 -8.08 21.59 0.11
C GLU A 74 -9.14 20.49 0.07
N TYR A 75 -9.59 20.03 1.23
CA TYR A 75 -10.53 18.93 1.36
C TYR A 75 -11.90 19.47 1.76
N SER A 76 -12.95 18.84 1.24
CA SER A 76 -14.33 19.23 1.57
C SER A 76 -14.59 19.13 3.08
N GLY A 77 -15.19 20.15 3.67
CA GLY A 77 -15.53 20.19 5.10
C GLY A 77 -14.35 20.51 6.03
N SER A 78 -13.18 20.93 5.52
CA SER A 78 -12.06 21.36 6.35
C SER A 78 -12.18 22.82 6.81
N ASN A 79 -11.49 23.17 7.91
CA ASN A 79 -11.36 24.57 8.34
C ASN A 79 -10.33 25.27 7.46
N ARG A 80 -10.80 25.94 6.41
CA ARG A 80 -9.97 26.63 5.41
C ARG A 80 -8.99 27.65 6.00
N ALA A 81 -9.41 28.39 7.03
CA ALA A 81 -8.57 29.40 7.66
C ALA A 81 -7.40 28.76 8.41
N LEU A 82 -7.69 27.71 9.20
CA LEU A 82 -6.66 26.93 9.88
C LEU A 82 -5.73 26.23 8.88
N ASP A 83 -6.28 25.62 7.84
CA ASP A 83 -5.49 24.94 6.81
C ASP A 83 -4.50 25.90 6.15
N ARG A 84 -4.95 27.10 5.73
CA ARG A 84 -4.08 28.14 5.15
C ARG A 84 -3.03 28.70 6.10
N TRP A 85 -3.22 28.53 7.41
CA TRP A 85 -2.20 28.88 8.41
C TRP A 85 -1.15 27.76 8.58
N LEU A 86 -1.58 26.50 8.46
CA LEU A 86 -0.73 25.32 8.59
C LEU A 86 0.10 25.08 7.31
N VAL A 87 -0.53 25.21 6.14
CA VAL A 87 0.07 25.04 4.80
C VAL A 87 -0.15 26.32 3.99
N ASN A 88 0.68 26.62 2.99
CA ASN A 88 0.66 27.92 2.30
C ASN A 88 0.44 27.86 0.79
N ARG A 89 0.38 26.66 0.18
CA ARG A 89 -0.07 26.47 -1.20
C ARG A 89 -1.06 25.32 -1.25
N MET A 90 -2.20 25.51 -1.92
CA MET A 90 -3.28 24.52 -1.92
C MET A 90 -3.99 24.46 -3.26
N VAL A 91 -4.54 23.28 -3.57
CA VAL A 91 -5.45 23.03 -4.69
C VAL A 91 -6.63 22.19 -4.18
N PRO A 92 -7.88 22.43 -4.61
CA PRO A 92 -9.00 21.57 -4.26
C PRO A 92 -8.79 20.13 -4.72
N GLU A 93 -9.10 19.16 -3.86
CA GLU A 93 -9.27 17.78 -4.30
C GLU A 93 -10.36 17.70 -5.37
N ASP A 94 -10.17 16.80 -6.34
CA ASP A 94 -11.13 16.55 -7.40
C ASP A 94 -11.54 15.07 -7.35
N TYR A 95 -12.79 14.83 -6.98
CA TYR A 95 -13.36 13.48 -6.89
C TYR A 95 -13.60 12.84 -8.27
N GLY A 96 -13.55 13.63 -9.35
CA GLY A 96 -13.71 13.16 -10.73
C GLY A 96 -12.44 12.58 -11.34
N VAL A 97 -11.28 12.69 -10.68
CA VAL A 97 -10.00 12.20 -11.20
C VAL A 97 -9.34 11.19 -10.27
N HIS A 98 -8.43 10.38 -10.83
CA HIS A 98 -7.67 9.40 -10.07
C HIS A 98 -6.78 10.06 -9.00
N SER A 99 -6.50 9.37 -7.89
CA SER A 99 -5.68 9.91 -6.79
C SER A 99 -4.27 10.35 -7.22
N VAL A 100 -3.68 9.64 -8.18
CA VAL A 100 -2.39 10.02 -8.77
C VAL A 100 -2.51 11.37 -9.48
N GLU A 101 -3.60 11.60 -10.21
CA GLU A 101 -3.82 12.86 -10.91
C GLU A 101 -4.08 14.01 -9.93
N ASN A 102 -4.82 13.75 -8.85
CA ASN A 102 -4.91 14.70 -7.74
C ASN A 102 -3.53 15.09 -7.20
N ASN A 103 -2.61 14.14 -7.04
CA ASN A 103 -1.25 14.42 -6.58
C ASN A 103 -0.43 15.21 -7.60
N ASN A 104 -0.56 14.92 -8.90
CA ASN A 104 0.12 15.65 -9.96
C ASN A 104 -0.29 17.12 -10.03
N ARG A 105 -1.55 17.44 -9.69
CA ARG A 105 -2.05 18.83 -9.59
C ARG A 105 -1.37 19.66 -8.48
N LEU A 106 -0.56 19.05 -7.61
CA LEU A 106 0.29 19.78 -6.66
C LEU A 106 1.56 20.35 -7.31
N LEU A 107 2.01 19.80 -8.45
CA LEU A 107 3.26 20.21 -9.11
C LEU A 107 3.23 21.65 -9.63
N PRO A 108 2.14 22.15 -10.26
CA PRO A 108 2.07 23.55 -10.66
C PRO A 108 2.17 24.53 -9.48
N LEU A 109 1.75 24.12 -8.29
CA LEU A 109 1.94 24.92 -7.07
C LEU A 109 3.43 25.03 -6.66
N LEU A 110 4.32 24.28 -7.31
CA LEU A 110 5.77 24.29 -7.13
C LEU A 110 6.49 24.77 -8.39
N ASP A 111 5.77 25.38 -9.34
CA ASP A 111 6.30 25.77 -10.65
C ASP A 111 6.89 24.58 -11.43
N ALA A 112 6.35 23.38 -11.18
CA ALA A 112 6.76 22.12 -11.76
C ALA A 112 5.64 21.48 -12.59
N ARG A 113 6.00 20.48 -13.39
CA ARG A 113 5.07 19.70 -14.22
C ARG A 113 5.44 18.21 -14.16
N PRO A 114 4.47 17.30 -14.40
CA PRO A 114 4.77 15.89 -14.62
C PRO A 114 5.80 15.75 -15.74
N LEU A 115 6.80 14.88 -15.53
CA LEU A 115 7.80 14.53 -16.53
C LEU A 115 7.47 13.24 -17.27
N LEU A 116 6.61 12.40 -16.68
CA LEU A 116 6.20 11.13 -17.24
C LEU A 116 4.84 11.29 -17.91
N GLU A 117 4.70 10.74 -19.12
CA GLU A 117 3.41 10.71 -19.82
C GLU A 117 2.40 9.78 -19.14
N ARG A 118 2.89 8.71 -18.51
CA ARG A 118 2.10 7.72 -17.76
C ARG A 118 2.72 7.47 -16.39
N HIS A 119 1.87 7.28 -15.40
CA HIS A 119 2.25 7.09 -14.01
C HIS A 119 1.94 5.64 -13.60
N GLU A 120 2.84 4.74 -13.91
CA GLU A 120 2.74 3.35 -13.48
C GLU A 120 3.18 3.20 -12.02
N PHE A 121 2.61 2.22 -11.32
CA PHE A 121 3.04 1.91 -9.96
C PHE A 121 4.30 1.04 -9.99
N GLU A 122 5.37 1.54 -9.39
CA GLU A 122 6.64 0.84 -9.29
C GLU A 122 6.92 0.39 -7.85
N ILE A 123 7.47 -0.82 -7.70
CA ILE A 123 8.06 -1.31 -6.45
C ILE A 123 9.50 -1.74 -6.73
N PHE A 124 10.44 -1.14 -6.00
CA PHE A 124 11.87 -1.40 -6.18
C PHE A 124 12.32 -2.53 -5.25
N LEU A 125 12.21 -3.76 -5.74
CA LEU A 125 12.66 -4.97 -5.02
C LEU A 125 14.19 -5.07 -5.01
N GLY A 126 14.75 -5.62 -3.93
CA GLY A 126 16.14 -6.02 -3.84
C GLY A 126 16.33 -7.49 -4.18
N ASP A 127 17.58 -7.94 -4.22
CA ASP A 127 17.91 -9.30 -4.66
C ASP A 127 17.44 -10.36 -3.69
N GLY A 128 17.45 -10.07 -2.39
CA GLY A 128 16.95 -11.00 -1.37
C GLY A 128 15.46 -11.32 -1.52
N GLU A 129 14.62 -10.34 -1.87
CA GLU A 129 13.20 -10.61 -2.10
C GLU A 129 12.97 -11.38 -3.41
N ARG A 130 13.75 -11.08 -4.46
CA ARG A 130 13.70 -11.80 -5.74
C ARG A 130 14.10 -13.27 -5.58
N GLN A 131 15.26 -13.53 -4.98
CA GLN A 131 15.77 -14.88 -4.76
C GLN A 131 14.82 -15.72 -3.90
N TRP A 132 14.25 -15.11 -2.85
CA TRP A 132 13.27 -15.79 -2.02
C TRP A 132 12.02 -16.21 -2.82
N ALA A 133 11.48 -15.32 -3.65
CA ALA A 133 10.33 -15.62 -4.49
C ALA A 133 10.64 -16.69 -5.54
N GLU A 134 11.79 -16.60 -6.20
CA GLU A 134 12.28 -17.58 -7.16
C GLU A 134 12.42 -18.97 -6.53
N GLN A 135 13.04 -19.05 -5.34
CA GLN A 135 13.20 -20.30 -4.60
C GLN A 135 11.83 -20.87 -4.19
N PHE A 136 10.92 -20.03 -3.70
CA PHE A 136 9.57 -20.46 -3.34
C PHE A 136 8.86 -21.10 -4.54
N ILE A 137 8.91 -20.45 -5.70
CA ILE A 137 8.28 -20.95 -6.94
C ILE A 137 8.95 -22.23 -7.43
N ALA A 138 10.28 -22.30 -7.42
CA ALA A 138 11.02 -23.49 -7.85
C ALA A 138 10.65 -24.72 -7.01
N THR A 139 10.44 -24.54 -5.71
CA THR A 139 10.08 -25.63 -4.79
C THR A 139 8.61 -26.06 -4.92
N HIS A 140 7.67 -25.12 -5.04
CA HIS A 140 6.24 -25.42 -4.85
C HIS A 140 5.42 -25.39 -6.14
N ALA A 141 5.80 -24.58 -7.14
CA ALA A 141 5.03 -24.39 -8.36
C ALA A 141 5.91 -24.06 -9.59
N PRO A 142 6.92 -24.90 -9.91
CA PRO A 142 7.85 -24.63 -11.00
C PRO A 142 7.16 -24.57 -12.36
N ALA A 143 7.77 -23.85 -13.30
CA ALA A 143 7.36 -23.83 -14.70
C ALA A 143 7.32 -25.26 -15.29
N PRO A 144 6.44 -25.54 -16.28
CA PRO A 144 5.60 -24.62 -17.05
C PRO A 144 4.25 -24.27 -16.41
N ARG A 145 4.04 -24.63 -15.13
CA ARG A 145 2.75 -24.46 -14.44
C ARG A 145 2.26 -23.00 -14.41
N ALA A 146 0.97 -22.81 -14.72
CA ALA A 146 0.28 -21.52 -14.52
C ALA A 146 0.01 -21.26 -13.02
N ARG A 147 0.06 -19.99 -12.62
CA ARG A 147 -0.09 -19.57 -11.22
C ARG A 147 -1.14 -18.47 -11.08
N LEU A 148 -2.11 -18.68 -10.21
CA LEU A 148 -3.12 -17.69 -9.83
C LEU A 148 -2.84 -17.21 -8.39
N GLY A 149 -2.57 -15.93 -8.22
CA GLY A 149 -2.55 -15.30 -6.90
C GLY A 149 -3.97 -14.92 -6.47
N ILE A 150 -4.32 -15.15 -5.21
CA ILE A 150 -5.62 -14.75 -4.65
C ILE A 150 -5.39 -14.07 -3.31
N HIS A 151 -5.96 -12.89 -3.11
CA HIS A 151 -6.06 -12.26 -1.80
C HIS A 151 -7.52 -12.27 -1.33
N VAL A 152 -7.84 -13.12 -0.35
CA VAL A 152 -9.22 -13.31 0.15
C VAL A 152 -9.68 -12.18 1.06
N GLY A 153 -8.74 -11.36 1.54
CA GLY A 153 -8.96 -10.34 2.55
C GLY A 153 -9.34 -8.95 2.04
N SER A 154 -9.68 -8.09 3.01
CA SER A 154 -9.78 -6.63 2.92
C SER A 154 -9.52 -6.06 4.31
N GLY A 155 -9.01 -4.83 4.40
CA GLY A 155 -8.69 -4.21 5.68
C GLY A 155 -9.84 -4.27 6.70
N GLY A 156 -9.53 -4.55 7.97
CA GLY A 156 -10.55 -4.70 9.02
C GLY A 156 -11.20 -3.41 9.52
N THR A 157 -10.74 -2.24 9.09
CA THR A 157 -11.15 -0.94 9.65
C THR A 157 -12.33 -0.30 8.90
N LYS A 158 -13.18 0.45 9.63
CA LYS A 158 -14.36 1.13 9.07
C LYS A 158 -15.25 0.13 8.29
N ASN A 159 -15.72 0.55 7.11
CA ASN A 159 -16.59 -0.22 6.22
C ASN A 159 -15.81 -1.10 5.23
N LEU A 160 -14.49 -1.25 5.39
CA LEU A 160 -13.66 -2.03 4.46
C LEU A 160 -14.02 -3.53 4.48
N LYS A 161 -14.58 -4.03 5.59
CA LYS A 161 -15.17 -5.37 5.65
C LYS A 161 -16.31 -5.57 4.64
N LEU A 162 -17.05 -4.51 4.29
CA LEU A 162 -18.13 -4.57 3.29
C LEU A 162 -17.60 -4.72 1.86
N LYS A 163 -16.30 -4.47 1.63
CA LYS A 163 -15.66 -4.71 0.33
C LYS A 163 -15.26 -6.17 0.13
N ARG A 164 -15.35 -7.01 1.16
CA ARG A 164 -14.96 -8.42 1.08
C ARG A 164 -15.96 -9.17 0.22
N TRP A 165 -15.45 -10.00 -0.68
CA TRP A 165 -16.27 -11.00 -1.35
C TRP A 165 -16.63 -12.09 -0.32
N PRO A 166 -17.89 -12.55 -0.25
CA PRO A 166 -18.28 -13.58 0.70
C PRO A 166 -17.36 -14.80 0.65
N PHE A 167 -16.90 -15.25 1.82
CA PHE A 167 -15.93 -16.35 1.94
C PHE A 167 -16.36 -17.63 1.19
N GLY A 168 -17.66 -17.97 1.26
CA GLY A 168 -18.22 -19.13 0.56
C GLY A 168 -18.00 -19.09 -0.95
N HIS A 169 -17.96 -17.90 -1.56
CA HIS A 169 -17.72 -17.79 -2.99
C HIS A 169 -16.26 -18.04 -3.38
N TYR A 170 -15.29 -17.67 -2.52
CA TYR A 170 -13.90 -18.10 -2.72
C TYR A 170 -13.78 -19.62 -2.67
N ARG A 171 -14.43 -20.28 -1.69
CA ARG A 171 -14.45 -21.74 -1.61
C ARG A 171 -15.03 -22.36 -2.87
N ASP A 172 -16.19 -21.89 -3.32
CA ASP A 172 -16.87 -22.44 -4.50
C ASP A 172 -16.04 -22.21 -5.79
N LEU A 173 -15.37 -21.06 -5.92
CA LEU A 173 -14.44 -20.78 -7.01
C LEU A 173 -13.26 -21.75 -7.00
N LEU A 174 -12.62 -21.94 -5.84
CA LEU A 174 -11.46 -22.81 -5.71
C LEU A 174 -11.80 -24.28 -6.00
N LEU A 175 -12.99 -24.73 -5.61
CA LEU A 175 -13.49 -26.07 -5.97
C LEU A 175 -13.63 -26.22 -7.49
N ARG A 176 -14.26 -25.24 -8.16
CA ARG A 176 -14.40 -25.24 -9.63
C ARG A 176 -13.06 -25.18 -10.35
N LEU A 177 -12.11 -24.39 -9.85
CA LEU A 177 -10.76 -24.30 -10.42
C LEU A 177 -10.00 -25.61 -10.26
N ARG A 178 -10.12 -26.27 -9.11
CA ARG A 178 -9.53 -27.59 -8.89
C ARG A 178 -10.05 -28.63 -9.89
N GLU A 179 -11.35 -28.58 -10.21
CA GLU A 179 -11.98 -29.52 -11.14
C GLU A 179 -11.67 -29.22 -12.61
N SER A 180 -11.68 -27.94 -13.00
CA SER A 180 -11.49 -27.51 -14.40
C SER A 180 -10.03 -27.32 -14.81
N HIS A 181 -9.15 -26.99 -13.86
CA HIS A 181 -7.72 -26.71 -14.08
C HIS A 181 -6.89 -27.37 -12.96
N PRO A 182 -6.87 -28.71 -12.87
CA PRO A 182 -6.19 -29.44 -11.80
C PRO A 182 -4.68 -29.18 -11.74
N GLU A 183 -4.08 -28.68 -12.81
CA GLU A 183 -2.66 -28.31 -12.90
C GLU A 183 -2.36 -26.90 -12.36
N LEU A 184 -3.37 -26.05 -12.15
CA LEU A 184 -3.21 -24.66 -11.71
C LEU A 184 -2.67 -24.59 -10.28
N ALA A 185 -1.57 -23.88 -10.09
CA ALA A 185 -1.11 -23.52 -8.75
C ALA A 185 -1.82 -22.25 -8.27
N ILE A 186 -2.39 -22.32 -7.07
CA ILE A 186 -3.12 -21.21 -6.45
C ILE A 186 -2.35 -20.76 -5.22
N LEU A 187 -1.98 -19.48 -5.18
CA LEU A 187 -1.22 -18.88 -4.08
C LEU A 187 -2.16 -17.95 -3.29
N LEU A 188 -2.45 -18.30 -2.04
CA LEU A 188 -3.28 -17.50 -1.14
C LEU A 188 -2.42 -16.44 -0.42
N PHE A 189 -2.50 -15.21 -0.89
CA PHE A 189 -1.84 -14.04 -0.29
C PHE A 189 -2.70 -13.46 0.84
N GLY A 190 -2.06 -13.10 1.95
CA GLY A 190 -2.74 -12.48 3.08
C GLY A 190 -1.82 -12.28 4.26
N GLY A 191 -2.25 -11.45 5.20
CA GLY A 191 -1.53 -11.21 6.45
C GLY A 191 -1.99 -12.16 7.56
N PRO A 192 -1.62 -11.85 8.82
CA PRO A 192 -2.13 -12.56 10.00
C PRO A 192 -3.67 -12.61 10.07
N GLU A 193 -4.36 -11.59 9.54
CA GLU A 193 -5.82 -11.50 9.57
C GLU A 193 -6.51 -12.55 8.68
N GLU A 194 -5.86 -13.02 7.61
CA GLU A 194 -6.40 -14.02 6.68
C GLU A 194 -6.01 -15.47 7.04
N GLN A 195 -5.17 -15.69 8.06
CA GLN A 195 -4.64 -17.02 8.37
C GLN A 195 -5.72 -18.07 8.67
N ALA A 196 -6.76 -17.69 9.41
CA ALA A 196 -7.85 -18.60 9.76
C ALA A 196 -8.64 -19.04 8.52
N GLU A 197 -8.94 -18.10 7.62
CA GLU A 197 -9.64 -18.37 6.36
C GLU A 197 -8.78 -19.23 5.41
N HIS A 198 -7.48 -18.93 5.30
CA HIS A 198 -6.55 -19.76 4.53
C HIS A 198 -6.47 -21.20 5.06
N ALA A 199 -6.36 -21.37 6.38
CA ALA A 199 -6.31 -22.68 7.01
C ALA A 199 -7.59 -23.48 6.75
N GLN A 200 -8.76 -22.82 6.81
CA GLN A 200 -10.04 -23.44 6.47
C GLN A 200 -10.07 -23.93 5.01
N LEU A 201 -9.69 -23.08 4.05
CA LEU A 201 -9.65 -23.46 2.63
C LEU A 201 -8.70 -24.63 2.37
N VAL A 202 -7.51 -24.62 2.97
CA VAL A 202 -6.54 -25.72 2.82
C VAL A 202 -7.09 -27.04 3.38
N ALA A 203 -7.72 -27.01 4.56
CA ALA A 203 -8.29 -28.19 5.20
C ALA A 203 -9.48 -28.78 4.41
N GLU A 204 -10.33 -27.93 3.85
CA GLU A 204 -11.50 -28.33 3.07
C GLU A 204 -11.12 -28.87 1.69
N LEU A 205 -10.24 -28.18 0.96
CA LEU A 205 -9.95 -28.53 -0.44
C LEU A 205 -8.91 -29.64 -0.60
N LYS A 206 -7.98 -29.76 0.36
CA LYS A 206 -6.89 -30.75 0.36
C LYS A 206 -6.13 -30.81 -0.96
N ASN A 207 -5.98 -29.66 -1.62
CA ASN A 207 -5.29 -29.55 -2.90
C ASN A 207 -3.80 -29.25 -2.65
N PRO A 208 -2.85 -30.11 -3.07
CA PRO A 208 -1.42 -29.85 -2.89
C PRO A 208 -0.92 -28.62 -3.65
N LEU A 209 -1.66 -28.14 -4.66
CA LEU A 209 -1.36 -26.94 -5.43
C LEU A 209 -2.05 -25.68 -4.87
N LEU A 210 -2.79 -25.80 -3.76
CA LEU A 210 -3.26 -24.66 -2.98
C LEU A 210 -2.21 -24.29 -1.93
N LEU A 211 -1.43 -23.26 -2.23
CA LEU A 211 -0.27 -22.83 -1.48
C LEU A 211 -0.61 -21.59 -0.64
N VAL A 212 -0.07 -21.52 0.57
CA VAL A 212 -0.18 -20.34 1.45
C VAL A 212 1.22 -19.80 1.72
N PRO A 213 1.74 -18.88 0.89
CA PRO A 213 3.07 -18.34 1.06
C PRO A 213 3.18 -17.51 2.35
N LEU A 214 4.11 -17.85 3.23
CA LEU A 214 4.38 -17.09 4.45
C LEU A 214 5.37 -15.94 4.16
N THR A 215 4.88 -14.87 3.55
CA THR A 215 5.69 -13.69 3.24
C THR A 215 6.00 -12.89 4.52
N LYS A 216 7.25 -12.46 4.69
CA LYS A 216 7.69 -11.63 5.83
C LYS A 216 7.11 -10.21 5.80
N ASN A 217 6.93 -9.65 4.60
CA ASN A 217 6.46 -8.29 4.39
C ASN A 217 5.85 -8.13 3.00
N LEU A 218 5.31 -6.94 2.71
CA LEU A 218 4.70 -6.64 1.41
C LEU A 218 5.67 -6.73 0.24
N ARG A 219 6.98 -6.58 0.47
CA ARG A 219 8.00 -6.66 -0.58
C ARG A 219 8.19 -8.10 -1.06
N GLN A 220 8.23 -9.07 -0.14
CA GLN A 220 8.22 -10.50 -0.51
C GLN A 220 6.92 -10.89 -1.20
N ALA A 221 5.77 -10.38 -0.73
CA ALA A 221 4.49 -10.61 -1.42
C ALA A 221 4.52 -10.05 -2.86
N ALA A 222 5.00 -8.81 -3.05
CA ALA A 222 5.15 -8.20 -4.36
C ALA A 222 6.14 -8.96 -5.27
N ALA A 223 7.25 -9.45 -4.72
CA ALA A 223 8.21 -10.28 -5.45
C ALA A 223 7.56 -11.57 -5.96
N LEU A 224 6.81 -12.26 -5.09
CA LEU A 224 6.11 -13.49 -5.46
C LEU A 224 4.98 -13.25 -6.46
N MET A 225 4.25 -12.14 -6.32
CA MET A 225 3.17 -11.76 -7.23
C MET A 225 3.64 -11.60 -8.68
N ARG A 226 4.91 -11.24 -8.93
CA ARG A 226 5.48 -11.18 -10.29
C ARG A 226 5.53 -12.53 -11.00
N HIS A 227 5.43 -13.64 -10.27
CA HIS A 227 5.39 -14.98 -10.85
C HIS A 227 3.97 -15.45 -11.12
N CYS A 228 2.93 -14.75 -10.66
CA CYS A 228 1.54 -15.06 -10.97
C CYS A 228 1.19 -14.65 -12.40
N ASN A 229 0.45 -15.50 -13.10
CA ASN A 229 -0.10 -15.22 -14.43
C ASN A 229 -1.36 -14.36 -14.34
N ALA A 230 -2.10 -14.49 -13.24
CA ALA A 230 -3.28 -13.69 -12.91
C ALA A 230 -3.35 -13.46 -11.40
N PHE A 231 -4.05 -12.41 -10.99
CA PHE A 231 -4.27 -12.09 -9.59
C PHE A 231 -5.74 -11.73 -9.35
N LEU A 232 -6.37 -12.36 -8.36
CA LEU A 232 -7.73 -12.09 -7.92
C LEU A 232 -7.69 -11.38 -6.56
N SER A 233 -8.23 -10.16 -6.50
CA SER A 233 -8.49 -9.48 -5.23
C SER A 233 -9.76 -8.66 -5.32
N VAL A 234 -10.27 -8.29 -4.16
CA VAL A 234 -11.20 -7.16 -4.02
C VAL A 234 -10.42 -5.85 -3.94
N ASP A 235 -11.13 -4.73 -4.03
CA ASP A 235 -10.59 -3.42 -3.68
C ASP A 235 -10.23 -3.41 -2.18
N THR A 236 -8.93 -3.45 -1.90
CA THR A 236 -8.34 -3.57 -0.57
C THR A 236 -7.39 -2.40 -0.28
N THR A 237 -7.22 -2.06 0.99
CA THR A 237 -6.40 -0.94 1.50
C THR A 237 -5.48 -1.37 2.62
#